data_AF-A0A9P6TUZ4-F1
#
_entry.id   AF-A0A9P6TUZ4-F1
#
_cell.length_a   1.000
_cell.length_b   1.000
_cell.length_c   1.000
_cell.angle_alpha   90.00
_cell.angle_beta   90.00
_cell.angle_gamma   90.00
#
_symmetry.space_group_name_H-M   'P 1'
#
loop_
_entity.id
_entity.type
_entity.pdbx_description
1 polymer ?
#
loop_
_entity_poly.entity_id
_entity_poly.type
_entity_poly.pdbx_seq_one_letter_code
_entity_poly.pdbx_strand_id
1 'polypeptide(L)'
;MAPIDNELNVHSWLVVITFMVVIAIVIHPVHIPLPIPALSRSKHATEQQAQTPTQQQAEGTTASTTATVIDQEINEANAETTKKKRFPYHFTLDIATMPVLGVLFLLATQSIDGKSVRDGFVGAPESGVEPYAVMILFFSLAYICISLDMTGVFQYAAFWISKRGGGGGQRIFLSFFLLSSVMSGLTSNDVVVLTMTPFLVYYSHAVDLVTPIAFLMAEIQTANI
;
A
#
# COMPACT_ATOMS: atom_id res chain seq x y z
N MET A 1 -25.40 15.61 38.34
CA MET A 1 -24.49 16.39 37.47
C MET A 1 -23.13 16.44 38.16
N ALA A 2 -22.16 15.64 37.72
CA ALA A 2 -20.78 15.82 38.18
C ALA A 2 -20.17 17.02 37.44
N PRO A 3 -19.21 17.75 38.02
CA PRO A 3 -18.45 18.73 37.25
C PRO A 3 -17.68 18.02 36.13
N ILE A 4 -17.61 18.63 34.95
CA ILE A 4 -16.71 18.18 33.88
C ILE A 4 -15.41 18.96 34.06
N ASP A 5 -14.47 18.37 34.78
CA ASP A 5 -13.11 18.83 34.92
C ASP A 5 -12.34 18.62 33.61
N ASN A 6 -12.46 19.61 32.71
CA ASN A 6 -11.71 19.71 31.45
C ASN A 6 -10.19 20.00 31.67
N GLU A 7 -9.59 19.39 32.69
CA GLU A 7 -8.15 19.25 32.81
C GLU A 7 -7.67 18.35 31.65
N LEU A 8 -6.72 18.84 30.85
CA LEU A 8 -6.18 18.13 29.69
C LEU A 8 -5.23 17.00 30.15
N ASN A 9 -5.84 15.96 30.72
CA ASN A 9 -5.21 14.91 31.50
C ASN A 9 -4.03 14.22 30.78
N VAL A 10 -3.03 13.79 31.54
CA VAL A 10 -1.81 13.16 30.99
C VAL A 10 -2.12 11.89 30.19
N HIS A 11 -3.19 11.16 30.55
CA HIS A 11 -3.71 10.02 29.79
C HIS A 11 -4.26 10.41 28.40
N SER A 12 -4.88 11.58 28.27
CA SER A 12 -5.37 12.09 26.99
C SER A 12 -4.21 12.43 26.06
N TRP A 13 -3.15 13.08 26.60
CA TRP A 13 -1.89 13.27 25.87
C TRP A 13 -1.22 11.94 25.50
N LEU A 14 -1.23 10.94 26.37
CA LEU A 14 -0.68 9.61 26.10
C LEU A 14 -1.40 8.93 24.92
N VAL A 15 -2.74 9.02 24.87
CA VAL A 15 -3.55 8.54 23.73
C VAL A 15 -3.16 9.24 22.44
N VAL A 16 -3.07 10.57 22.42
CA VAL A 16 -2.71 11.36 21.23
C VAL A 16 -1.27 11.06 20.77
N ILE A 17 -0.31 10.99 21.69
CA ILE A 17 1.09 10.65 21.37
C ILE A 17 1.17 9.23 20.79
N THR A 18 0.51 8.25 21.40
CA THR A 18 0.51 6.87 20.90
C THR A 18 -0.11 6.78 19.51
N PHE A 19 -1.24 7.46 19.28
CA PHE A 19 -1.89 7.52 17.97
C PHE A 19 -0.97 8.11 16.89
N MET A 20 -0.27 9.21 17.19
CA MET A 20 0.69 9.83 16.27
C MET A 20 1.92 8.94 16.01
N VAL A 21 2.42 8.23 17.03
CA VAL A 21 3.53 7.26 16.88
C VAL A 21 3.11 6.06 16.03
N VAL A 22 1.90 5.52 16.24
CA VAL A 22 1.35 4.42 15.42
C VAL A 22 1.21 4.86 13.97
N ILE A 23 0.65 6.04 13.69
CA ILE A 23 0.55 6.59 12.33
C ILE A 23 1.93 6.78 11.70
N ALA A 24 2.90 7.34 12.42
CA ALA A 24 4.26 7.53 11.91
C ALA A 24 4.93 6.20 11.52
N ILE A 25 4.73 5.13 12.30
CA ILE A 25 5.28 3.78 12.03
C ILE A 25 4.50 3.07 10.90
N VAL A 26 3.20 3.32 10.75
CA VAL A 26 2.41 2.83 9.59
C VAL A 26 2.88 3.48 8.28
N ILE A 27 3.25 4.78 8.31
CA ILE A 27 3.76 5.49 7.13
C ILE A 27 5.23 5.14 6.83
N HIS A 28 6.06 4.92 7.86
CA HIS A 28 7.45 4.46 7.73
C HIS A 28 7.62 3.07 8.35
N PRO A 29 7.46 1.97 7.57
CA PRO A 29 7.57 0.61 8.10
C PRO A 29 8.97 0.32 8.66
N VAL A 30 9.09 0.29 9.99
CA VAL A 30 10.37 0.12 10.69
C VAL A 30 10.78 -1.35 10.73
N HIS A 31 11.77 -1.72 9.92
CA HIS A 31 12.36 -3.06 9.97
C HIS A 31 13.29 -3.21 11.20
N ILE A 32 12.85 -3.93 12.24
CA ILE A 32 13.63 -4.19 13.47
C ILE A 32 14.30 -5.58 13.41
N PRO A 33 15.63 -5.68 13.23
CA PRO A 33 16.35 -6.95 13.31
C PRO A 33 16.65 -7.35 14.76
N LEU A 34 15.98 -8.38 15.29
CA LEU A 34 16.16 -8.83 16.68
C LEU A 34 17.34 -9.80 16.85
N PRO A 35 18.33 -9.50 17.73
CA PRO A 35 19.55 -10.30 17.90
C PRO A 35 19.36 -11.45 18.91
N ILE A 36 18.54 -12.45 18.60
CA ILE A 36 18.43 -13.66 19.43
C ILE A 36 19.55 -14.66 19.08
N PRO A 37 20.36 -15.13 20.05
CA PRO A 37 21.45 -16.07 19.78
C PRO A 37 20.90 -17.49 19.51
N ALA A 38 21.02 -17.96 18.27
CA ALA A 38 20.67 -19.34 17.90
C ALA A 38 21.54 -20.36 18.66
N LEU A 39 20.91 -21.24 19.44
CA LEU A 39 21.59 -22.24 20.26
C LEU A 39 22.20 -23.34 19.37
N SER A 40 23.49 -23.23 19.07
CA SER A 40 24.18 -24.08 18.09
C SER A 40 24.45 -25.50 18.63
N ARG A 41 23.46 -26.41 18.50
CA ARG A 41 23.66 -27.84 18.73
C ARG A 41 24.50 -28.44 17.59
N SER A 42 25.77 -28.74 17.88
CA SER A 42 26.74 -29.19 16.87
C SER A 42 26.31 -30.47 16.14
N LYS A 43 26.66 -30.56 14.85
CA LYS A 43 26.73 -31.79 14.04
C LYS A 43 28.19 -32.09 13.71
N HIS A 44 28.50 -33.33 13.36
CA HIS A 44 29.84 -33.77 12.96
C HIS A 44 29.77 -34.60 11.66
N ALA A 45 30.92 -34.77 10.99
CA ALA A 45 31.18 -35.62 9.81
C ALA A 45 30.59 -35.16 8.45
N THR A 46 31.25 -35.33 7.28
CA THR A 46 32.71 -35.47 6.97
C THR A 46 32.98 -35.36 5.44
N GLU A 47 34.09 -34.72 5.02
CA GLU A 47 34.91 -34.86 3.76
C GLU A 47 34.22 -34.80 2.34
N GLN A 48 34.85 -34.57 1.15
CA GLN A 48 36.23 -34.20 0.69
C GLN A 48 36.23 -33.62 -0.78
N GLN A 49 37.16 -32.68 -1.11
CA GLN A 49 37.99 -32.47 -2.35
C GLN A 49 37.44 -32.64 -3.82
N ALA A 50 37.92 -31.98 -4.93
CA ALA A 50 38.93 -30.92 -5.21
C ALA A 50 38.90 -30.30 -6.67
N GLN A 51 39.37 -29.03 -6.85
CA GLN A 51 40.13 -28.39 -8.00
C GLN A 51 39.49 -28.14 -9.42
N THR A 52 39.92 -27.30 -10.43
CA THR A 52 40.84 -26.09 -10.66
C THR A 52 41.73 -26.23 -11.97
N PRO A 53 42.16 -25.24 -12.82
CA PRO A 53 41.77 -23.81 -13.18
C PRO A 53 41.86 -23.30 -14.70
N THR A 54 41.57 -22.00 -14.95
CA THR A 54 42.20 -20.97 -15.89
C THR A 54 41.82 -20.64 -17.38
N GLN A 55 41.89 -19.30 -17.68
CA GLN A 55 42.03 -18.51 -18.97
C GLN A 55 40.78 -17.81 -19.60
N GLN A 56 40.85 -16.72 -20.43
CA GLN A 56 41.57 -15.40 -20.36
C GLN A 56 41.14 -14.37 -21.47
N GLN A 57 41.45 -13.04 -21.31
CA GLN A 57 41.40 -11.90 -22.29
C GLN A 57 40.02 -11.40 -22.83
N ALA A 58 39.80 -10.18 -23.40
CA ALA A 58 40.28 -8.79 -23.15
C ALA A 58 39.52 -7.72 -24.04
N GLU A 59 39.46 -6.44 -23.59
CA GLU A 59 39.15 -5.17 -24.33
C GLU A 59 37.76 -4.87 -24.95
N GLY A 60 37.41 -3.56 -25.08
CA GLY A 60 36.27 -3.01 -25.87
C GLY A 60 35.50 -1.83 -25.22
N THR A 61 35.12 -0.78 -25.97
CA THR A 61 34.49 0.45 -25.42
C THR A 61 33.29 0.98 -26.25
N THR A 62 32.34 1.64 -25.56
CA THR A 62 31.44 2.73 -26.03
C THR A 62 29.94 2.42 -26.25
N ALA A 63 29.14 2.84 -25.25
CA ALA A 63 27.79 3.46 -25.29
C ALA A 63 26.60 2.95 -26.18
N SER A 64 25.46 2.85 -25.49
CA SER A 64 24.11 3.35 -25.86
C SER A 64 23.00 2.39 -26.31
N THR A 65 22.01 2.25 -25.41
CA THR A 65 20.55 2.28 -25.68
C THR A 65 19.88 1.10 -26.43
N THR A 66 19.35 0.17 -25.62
CA THR A 66 18.05 -0.52 -25.81
C THR A 66 17.86 -1.50 -26.98
N ALA A 67 17.91 -2.81 -26.66
CA ALA A 67 16.79 -3.76 -26.87
C ALA A 67 17.07 -5.13 -26.19
N THR A 68 16.01 -5.91 -25.92
CA THR A 68 15.96 -7.40 -25.76
C THR A 68 16.94 -8.04 -24.75
N VAL A 69 16.57 -8.39 -23.51
CA VAL A 69 15.69 -9.51 -23.07
C VAL A 69 16.33 -10.92 -23.26
N ILE A 70 16.69 -11.53 -22.11
CA ILE A 70 17.03 -12.97 -21.87
C ILE A 70 18.26 -13.53 -22.61
N ASP A 71 19.41 -13.58 -21.91
CA ASP A 71 20.15 -14.83 -21.61
C ASP A 71 21.49 -14.53 -20.88
N GLN A 72 21.49 -14.56 -19.53
CA GLN A 72 22.73 -14.72 -18.73
C GLN A 72 22.45 -14.99 -17.22
N GLU A 73 22.12 -16.25 -16.89
CA GLU A 73 22.51 -16.83 -15.61
C GLU A 73 23.90 -17.51 -15.75
N ILE A 74 24.50 -17.91 -14.62
CA ILE A 74 25.71 -18.77 -14.53
C ILE A 74 27.04 -18.10 -14.97
N ASN A 75 27.60 -17.22 -14.12
CA ASN A 75 28.90 -17.44 -13.44
C ASN A 75 29.46 -16.17 -12.78
N GLU A 76 29.10 -15.89 -11.53
CA GLU A 76 29.93 -14.99 -10.69
C GLU A 76 29.77 -15.24 -9.18
N ALA A 77 29.83 -16.52 -8.79
CA ALA A 77 29.77 -16.94 -7.39
C ALA A 77 30.94 -17.85 -7.02
N ASN A 78 32.03 -17.27 -6.49
CA ASN A 78 32.69 -17.70 -5.25
C ASN A 78 33.97 -16.88 -4.93
N ALA A 79 34.33 -16.87 -3.64
CA ALA A 79 35.39 -16.08 -2.99
C ALA A 79 35.06 -14.56 -2.82
N GLU A 80 35.13 -13.95 -1.62
CA GLU A 80 35.62 -14.44 -0.32
C GLU A 80 34.55 -14.41 0.80
N THR A 81 34.78 -15.20 1.86
CA THR A 81 33.76 -15.49 2.88
C THR A 81 33.95 -14.72 4.19
N THR A 82 33.41 -13.51 4.29
CA THR A 82 32.94 -13.02 5.60
C THR A 82 31.63 -13.74 5.94
N LYS A 83 31.66 -14.76 6.80
CA LYS A 83 30.46 -15.48 7.28
C LYS A 83 29.59 -14.60 8.20
N LYS A 84 28.90 -13.61 7.62
CA LYS A 84 27.81 -12.87 8.28
C LYS A 84 26.77 -13.88 8.74
N LYS A 85 26.52 -13.95 10.06
CA LYS A 85 25.43 -14.76 10.62
C LYS A 85 24.11 -14.20 10.07
N ARG A 86 23.46 -14.94 9.16
CA ARG A 86 22.11 -14.61 8.71
C ARG A 86 21.15 -14.86 9.87
N PHE A 87 20.63 -13.80 10.47
CA PHE A 87 19.54 -13.86 11.44
C PHE A 87 18.26 -14.20 10.64
N PRO A 88 17.60 -15.35 10.88
CA PRO A 88 16.55 -15.84 9.99
C PRO A 88 15.14 -15.33 10.31
N TYR A 89 14.99 -14.52 11.37
CA TYR A 89 13.70 -14.01 11.83
C TYR A 89 13.61 -12.50 11.59
N HIS A 90 12.73 -12.12 10.66
CA HIS A 90 12.35 -10.73 10.41
C HIS A 90 10.89 -10.59 10.85
N PHE A 91 10.61 -9.73 11.83
CA PHE A 91 9.24 -9.43 12.22
C PHE A 91 8.77 -8.21 11.43
N THR A 92 7.88 -8.41 10.46
CA THR A 92 7.33 -7.34 9.63
C THR A 92 6.27 -6.57 10.42
N LEU A 93 6.60 -5.34 10.82
CA LEU A 93 5.65 -4.39 11.39
C LEU A 93 4.73 -3.87 10.27
N ASP A 94 3.72 -4.67 9.93
CA ASP A 94 2.79 -4.42 8.83
C ASP A 94 1.65 -3.47 9.21
N ILE A 95 0.99 -2.89 8.19
CA ILE A 95 -0.19 -2.01 8.33
C ILE A 95 -1.32 -2.64 9.16
N ALA A 96 -1.49 -3.97 9.14
CA ALA A 96 -2.47 -4.66 9.97
C ALA A 96 -2.02 -4.82 11.43
N THR A 97 -0.71 -4.83 11.70
CA THR A 97 -0.14 -5.13 13.03
C THR A 97 -0.04 -3.89 13.91
N MET A 98 0.30 -2.73 13.33
CA MET A 98 0.59 -1.51 14.09
C MET A 98 -0.62 -0.87 14.79
N PRO A 99 -1.82 -0.79 14.19
CA PRO A 99 -3.03 -0.35 14.90
C PRO A 99 -3.37 -1.26 16.09
N VAL A 100 -3.25 -2.58 15.92
CA VAL A 100 -3.53 -3.57 16.97
C VAL A 100 -2.54 -3.44 18.13
N LEU A 101 -1.25 -3.27 17.84
CA LEU A 101 -0.22 -3.05 18.86
C LEU A 101 -0.43 -1.71 19.60
N GLY A 102 -0.88 -0.67 18.89
CA GLY A 102 -1.25 0.62 19.48
C GLY A 102 -2.41 0.52 20.47
N VAL A 103 -3.51 -0.15 20.10
CA VAL A 103 -4.65 -0.39 21.00
C VAL A 103 -4.24 -1.23 22.21
N LEU A 104 -3.41 -2.26 22.00
CA LEU A 104 -2.87 -3.08 23.10
C LEU A 104 -2.02 -2.26 24.08
N PHE A 105 -1.22 -1.32 23.58
CA PHE A 105 -0.43 -0.40 24.41
C PHE A 105 -1.30 0.58 25.21
N LEU A 106 -2.36 1.14 24.60
CA LEU A 106 -3.30 2.03 25.31
C LEU A 106 -4.09 1.31 26.40
N LEU A 107 -4.46 0.05 26.17
CA LEU A 107 -5.11 -0.80 27.18
C LEU A 107 -4.13 -1.18 28.30
N ALA A 108 -2.88 -1.53 27.96
CA ALA A 108 -1.84 -1.85 28.94
C ALA A 108 -1.41 -0.66 29.81
N THR A 109 -1.48 0.56 29.29
CA THR A 109 -1.24 1.82 30.03
C THR A 109 -2.50 2.38 30.72
N GLN A 110 -3.59 1.59 30.76
CA GLN A 110 -4.91 1.95 31.32
C GLN A 110 -5.45 3.32 30.84
N SER A 111 -5.01 3.80 29.67
CA SER A 111 -5.41 5.10 29.13
C SER A 111 -6.65 5.01 28.23
N ILE A 112 -7.16 3.79 28.01
CA ILE A 112 -8.47 3.50 27.43
C ILE A 112 -9.06 2.26 28.13
N ASP A 113 -10.36 2.24 28.39
CA ASP A 113 -11.02 1.09 29.06
C ASP A 113 -11.39 -0.02 28.06
N GLY A 114 -11.47 -1.26 28.55
CA GLY A 114 -11.89 -2.41 27.74
C GLY A 114 -13.29 -2.28 27.13
N LYS A 115 -14.20 -1.52 27.78
CA LYS A 115 -15.51 -1.20 27.20
C LYS A 115 -15.37 -0.24 26.02
N SER A 116 -14.59 0.84 26.17
CA SER A 116 -14.31 1.79 25.09
C SER A 116 -13.67 1.11 23.86
N VAL A 117 -12.82 0.10 24.06
CA VAL A 117 -12.29 -0.72 22.96
C VAL A 117 -13.40 -1.55 22.30
N ARG A 118 -14.20 -2.29 23.08
CA ARG A 118 -15.35 -3.07 22.57
C ARG A 118 -16.31 -2.21 21.77
N ASP A 119 -16.70 -1.06 22.32
CA ASP A 119 -17.69 -0.17 21.76
C ASP A 119 -17.12 0.56 20.52
N GLY A 120 -15.80 0.72 20.43
CA GLY A 120 -15.07 1.14 19.22
C GLY A 120 -15.01 0.09 18.09
N PHE A 121 -15.32 -1.19 18.35
CA PHE A 121 -15.46 -2.23 17.32
C PHE A 121 -16.92 -2.55 16.98
N VAL A 122 -17.79 -2.60 18.00
CA VAL A 122 -19.20 -2.99 17.90
C VAL A 122 -20.12 -1.80 17.65
N GLY A 123 -19.61 -0.56 17.76
CA GLY A 123 -20.42 0.65 17.80
C GLY A 123 -20.95 0.92 19.22
N ALA A 124 -20.90 2.18 19.65
CA ALA A 124 -21.48 2.60 20.93
C ALA A 124 -22.93 3.07 20.70
N PRO A 125 -23.95 2.46 21.36
CA PRO A 125 -25.36 2.81 21.13
C PRO A 125 -25.70 4.30 21.36
N GLU A 126 -24.99 4.95 22.28
CA GLU A 126 -25.12 6.38 22.59
C GLU A 126 -24.53 7.31 21.50
N SER A 127 -23.67 6.79 20.62
CA SER A 127 -22.90 7.59 19.65
C SER A 127 -23.46 7.60 18.23
N GLY A 128 -24.22 6.57 17.85
CA GLY A 128 -24.72 6.37 16.48
C GLY A 128 -23.65 6.07 15.43
N VAL A 129 -22.38 5.88 15.80
CA VAL A 129 -21.29 5.56 14.87
C VAL A 129 -21.00 4.05 14.90
N GLU A 130 -21.26 3.38 13.78
CA GLU A 130 -21.16 1.93 13.62
C GLU A 130 -20.06 1.57 12.60
N PRO A 131 -18.83 1.23 13.01
CA PRO A 131 -17.72 1.01 12.08
C PRO A 131 -17.97 -0.11 11.07
N TYR A 132 -18.72 -1.14 11.46
CA TYR A 132 -19.09 -2.24 10.55
C TYR A 132 -19.95 -1.77 9.38
N ALA A 133 -20.76 -0.71 9.53
CA ALA A 133 -21.60 -0.20 8.45
C ALA A 133 -20.74 0.39 7.33
N VAL A 134 -19.67 1.12 7.68
CA VAL A 134 -18.69 1.66 6.73
C VAL A 134 -17.91 0.54 6.04
N MET A 135 -17.50 -0.50 6.79
CA MET A 135 -16.81 -1.66 6.21
C MET A 135 -17.71 -2.44 5.25
N ILE A 136 -18.97 -2.71 5.61
CA ILE A 136 -19.94 -3.40 4.76
C ILE A 136 -20.24 -2.57 3.50
N LEU A 137 -20.38 -1.24 3.64
CA LEU A 137 -20.54 -0.33 2.51
C LEU A 137 -19.36 -0.41 1.54
N PHE A 138 -18.13 -0.29 2.04
CA PHE A 138 -16.90 -0.31 1.23
C PHE A 138 -16.69 -1.67 0.54
N PHE A 139 -16.92 -2.80 1.22
CA PHE A 139 -16.86 -4.13 0.60
C PHE A 139 -17.95 -4.34 -0.47
N SER A 140 -19.18 -3.91 -0.19
CA SER A 140 -20.29 -4.04 -1.16
C SER A 140 -20.02 -3.22 -2.42
N LEU A 141 -19.52 -2.00 -2.24
CA LEU A 141 -19.06 -1.10 -3.29
C LEU A 141 -17.92 -1.71 -4.12
N ALA A 142 -16.85 -2.17 -3.47
CA ALA A 142 -15.71 -2.78 -4.15
C ALA A 142 -16.13 -4.01 -4.98
N TYR A 143 -17.03 -4.85 -4.44
CA TYR A 143 -17.61 -5.98 -5.16
C TYR A 143 -18.41 -5.56 -6.39
N ILE A 144 -19.27 -4.54 -6.29
CA ILE A 144 -20.02 -3.99 -7.43
C ILE A 144 -19.06 -3.44 -8.48
N CYS A 145 -18.01 -2.72 -8.07
CA CYS A 145 -17.01 -2.16 -8.96
C CYS A 145 -16.23 -3.25 -9.73
N ILE A 146 -15.76 -4.29 -9.03
CA ILE A 146 -15.06 -5.44 -9.64
C ILE A 146 -16.00 -6.21 -10.59
N SER A 147 -17.30 -6.30 -10.28
CA SER A 147 -18.29 -6.90 -11.17
C SER A 147 -18.54 -6.07 -12.44
N LEU A 148 -18.56 -4.73 -12.33
CA LEU A 148 -18.66 -3.82 -13.47
C LEU A 148 -17.40 -3.82 -14.35
N ASP A 149 -16.23 -4.04 -13.74
CA ASP A 149 -14.97 -4.26 -14.46
C ASP A 149 -15.00 -5.57 -15.27
N MET A 150 -15.35 -6.70 -14.63
CA MET A 150 -15.43 -8.01 -15.29
C MET A 150 -16.50 -8.08 -16.40
N THR A 151 -17.53 -7.23 -16.36
CA THR A 151 -18.53 -7.11 -17.44
C THR A 151 -18.11 -6.17 -18.57
N GLY A 152 -16.92 -5.56 -18.50
CA GLY A 152 -16.36 -4.70 -19.54
C GLY A 152 -17.00 -3.31 -19.63
N VAL A 153 -17.82 -2.91 -18.65
CA VAL A 153 -18.54 -1.62 -18.66
C VAL A 153 -17.55 -0.45 -18.66
N PHE A 154 -16.46 -0.54 -17.89
CA PHE A 154 -15.40 0.48 -17.88
C PHE A 154 -14.65 0.57 -19.21
N GLN A 155 -14.40 -0.55 -19.90
CA GLN A 155 -13.80 -0.55 -21.24
C GLN A 155 -14.72 0.16 -22.24
N TYR A 156 -16.01 -0.19 -22.26
CA TYR A 156 -17.00 0.45 -23.14
C TYR A 156 -17.10 1.96 -22.87
N ALA A 157 -17.18 2.37 -21.60
CA ALA A 157 -17.21 3.77 -21.21
C ALA A 157 -15.93 4.52 -21.61
N ALA A 158 -14.75 3.90 -21.45
CA ALA A 158 -13.48 4.48 -21.83
C ALA A 158 -13.41 4.74 -23.35
N PHE A 159 -13.83 3.80 -24.19
CA PHE A 159 -13.96 4.01 -25.63
C PHE A 159 -15.01 5.08 -25.99
N TRP A 160 -16.12 5.16 -25.24
CA TRP A 160 -17.16 6.18 -25.46
C TRP A 160 -16.67 7.60 -25.17
N ILE A 161 -15.95 7.83 -24.05
CA ILE A 161 -15.33 9.13 -23.75
C ILE A 161 -14.14 9.41 -24.67
N SER A 162 -13.32 8.42 -25.04
CA SER A 162 -12.21 8.58 -26.00
C SER A 162 -12.71 9.13 -27.34
N LYS A 163 -13.76 8.49 -27.88
CA LYS A 163 -14.44 8.94 -29.10
C LYS A 163 -15.10 10.32 -28.97
N ARG A 164 -15.43 10.77 -27.75
CA ARG A 164 -16.01 12.10 -27.47
C ARG A 164 -14.96 13.20 -27.36
N GLY A 165 -13.79 12.92 -26.79
CA GLY A 165 -12.70 13.90 -26.60
C GLY A 165 -12.02 14.31 -27.92
N GLY A 166 -11.87 13.37 -28.85
CA GLY A 166 -11.16 13.58 -30.12
C GLY A 166 -9.64 13.67 -29.95
N GLY A 167 -8.91 13.62 -31.08
CA GLY A 167 -7.45 13.42 -31.12
C GLY A 167 -6.55 14.56 -30.65
N GLY A 168 -6.94 15.31 -29.62
CA GLY A 168 -6.10 16.36 -29.00
C GLY A 168 -6.00 16.17 -27.49
N GLY A 169 -4.79 15.95 -26.98
CA GLY A 169 -4.55 15.55 -25.57
C GLY A 169 -5.20 16.45 -24.51
N GLN A 170 -5.29 17.76 -24.75
CA GLN A 170 -5.99 18.69 -23.85
C GLN A 170 -7.51 18.42 -23.76
N ARG A 171 -8.15 17.99 -24.86
CA ARG A 171 -9.60 17.66 -24.88
C ARG A 171 -9.88 16.32 -24.23
N ILE A 172 -8.98 15.36 -24.42
CA ILE A 172 -8.94 14.07 -23.72
C ILE A 172 -8.85 14.32 -22.20
N PHE A 173 -7.87 15.10 -21.74
CA PHE A 173 -7.73 15.49 -20.33
C PHE A 173 -8.95 16.22 -19.78
N LEU A 174 -9.47 17.23 -20.50
CA LEU A 174 -10.66 17.97 -20.08
C LEU A 174 -11.91 17.10 -20.00
N SER A 175 -12.06 16.12 -20.91
CA SER A 175 -13.20 15.18 -20.89
C SER A 175 -13.13 14.23 -19.69
N PHE A 176 -11.93 13.73 -19.36
CA PHE A 176 -11.71 12.92 -18.16
C PHE A 176 -11.96 13.72 -16.87
N PHE A 177 -11.40 14.93 -16.77
CA PHE A 177 -11.58 15.82 -15.62
C PHE A 177 -13.06 16.16 -15.39
N LEU A 178 -13.79 16.49 -16.45
CA LEU A 178 -15.22 16.78 -16.37
C LEU A 178 -16.04 15.54 -15.93
N LEU A 179 -15.70 14.34 -16.43
CA LEU A 179 -16.34 13.09 -16.00
C LEU A 179 -16.08 12.80 -14.52
N SER A 180 -14.83 12.91 -14.07
CA SER A 180 -14.44 12.73 -12.66
C SER A 180 -15.17 13.73 -11.76
N SER A 181 -15.32 14.99 -12.19
CA SER A 181 -16.00 16.04 -11.42
C SER A 181 -17.51 15.82 -11.31
N VAL A 182 -18.14 15.33 -12.38
CA VAL A 182 -19.55 14.90 -12.33
C VAL A 182 -19.72 13.68 -11.40
N MET A 183 -18.76 12.75 -11.35
CA MET A 183 -18.83 11.62 -10.42
C MET A 183 -18.62 12.02 -8.95
N SER A 184 -17.69 12.93 -8.63
CA SER A 184 -17.53 13.45 -7.26
C SER A 184 -18.78 14.20 -6.78
N GLY A 185 -19.36 15.05 -7.62
CA GLY A 185 -20.61 15.76 -7.29
C GLY A 185 -21.85 14.85 -7.15
N LEU A 186 -21.75 13.56 -7.48
CA LEU A 186 -22.85 12.58 -7.42
C LEU A 186 -22.60 11.44 -6.43
N THR A 187 -21.38 11.22 -5.92
CA THR A 187 -21.04 10.02 -5.14
C THR A 187 -19.82 10.24 -4.24
N SER A 188 -19.67 9.46 -3.16
CA SER A 188 -18.56 9.62 -2.21
C SER A 188 -17.19 9.32 -2.81
N ASN A 189 -16.15 9.98 -2.29
CA ASN A 189 -14.75 9.85 -2.69
C ASN A 189 -14.31 8.38 -2.92
N ASP A 190 -14.60 7.48 -1.98
CA ASP A 190 -14.28 6.06 -2.07
C ASP A 190 -14.82 5.40 -3.35
N VAL A 191 -16.05 5.74 -3.75
CA VAL A 191 -16.69 5.23 -4.97
C VAL A 191 -16.01 5.78 -6.20
N VAL A 192 -15.70 7.08 -6.20
CA VAL A 192 -15.03 7.76 -7.31
C VAL A 192 -13.66 7.13 -7.55
N VAL A 193 -12.83 6.98 -6.51
CA VAL A 193 -11.49 6.38 -6.64
C VAL A 193 -11.58 4.92 -7.06
N LEU A 194 -12.43 4.12 -6.41
CA LEU A 194 -12.57 2.69 -6.77
C LEU A 194 -13.04 2.47 -8.21
N THR A 195 -13.91 3.33 -8.75
CA THR A 195 -14.48 3.18 -10.11
C THR A 195 -13.69 3.90 -11.20
N MET A 196 -13.12 5.07 -10.92
CA MET A 196 -12.38 5.87 -11.90
C MET A 196 -10.96 5.35 -12.12
N THR A 197 -10.30 4.78 -11.12
CA THR A 197 -8.96 4.19 -11.28
C THR A 197 -8.91 3.04 -12.31
N PRO A 198 -9.77 1.98 -12.26
CA PRO A 198 -9.78 0.94 -13.31
C PRO A 198 -10.27 1.50 -14.66
N PHE A 199 -11.24 2.41 -14.67
CA PHE A 199 -11.65 3.12 -15.88
C PHE A 199 -10.49 3.91 -16.52
N LEU A 200 -9.64 4.57 -15.72
CA LEU A 200 -8.48 5.32 -16.18
C LEU A 200 -7.42 4.41 -16.79
N VAL A 201 -7.22 3.19 -16.26
CA VAL A 201 -6.34 2.19 -16.89
C VAL A 201 -6.82 1.90 -18.31
N TYR A 202 -8.10 1.53 -18.50
CA TYR A 202 -8.64 1.30 -19.84
C TYR A 202 -8.65 2.55 -20.72
N TYR A 203 -8.90 3.73 -20.14
CA TYR A 203 -8.84 5.00 -20.87
C TYR A 203 -7.43 5.33 -21.36
N SER A 204 -6.40 5.03 -20.56
CA SER A 204 -5.01 5.21 -20.95
C SER A 204 -4.60 4.28 -22.09
N HIS A 205 -5.09 3.04 -22.11
CA HIS A 205 -4.93 2.11 -23.23
C HIS A 205 -5.77 2.49 -24.46
N ALA A 206 -6.97 3.05 -24.29
CA ALA A 206 -7.85 3.46 -25.40
C ALA A 206 -7.45 4.80 -26.07
N VAL A 207 -6.35 5.42 -25.62
CA VAL A 207 -5.85 6.72 -26.07
C VAL A 207 -4.30 6.75 -26.17
N ASP A 208 -3.62 5.61 -25.94
CA ASP A 208 -2.14 5.48 -25.92
C ASP A 208 -1.42 6.57 -25.07
N LEU A 209 -1.89 6.77 -23.83
CA LEU A 209 -1.36 7.81 -22.94
C LEU A 209 0.02 7.46 -22.38
N VAL A 210 1.04 8.20 -22.83
CA VAL A 210 2.44 8.11 -22.35
C VAL A 210 2.59 8.43 -20.85
N THR A 211 1.65 9.16 -20.23
CA THR A 211 1.74 9.55 -18.81
C THR A 211 0.36 9.64 -18.15
N PRO A 212 -0.20 8.52 -17.63
CA PRO A 212 -1.49 8.52 -16.94
C PRO A 212 -1.46 9.22 -15.57
N ILE A 213 -0.28 9.46 -14.98
CA ILE A 213 -0.11 10.12 -13.67
C ILE A 213 -0.80 11.50 -13.62
N ALA A 214 -0.77 12.27 -14.72
CA ALA A 214 -1.45 13.57 -14.77
C ALA A 214 -2.97 13.45 -14.62
N PHE A 215 -3.56 12.36 -15.10
CA PHE A 215 -4.98 12.07 -14.99
C PHE A 215 -5.33 11.55 -13.60
N LEU A 216 -4.50 10.67 -13.03
CA LEU A 216 -4.67 10.16 -11.66
C LEU A 216 -4.56 11.27 -10.60
N MET A 217 -3.64 12.22 -10.77
CA MET A 217 -3.57 13.40 -9.90
C MET A 217 -4.81 14.30 -10.04
N ALA A 218 -5.37 14.39 -11.25
CA ALA A 218 -6.61 15.12 -11.48
C ALA A 218 -7.83 14.38 -10.87
N GLU A 219 -7.88 13.04 -10.94
CA GLU A 219 -8.89 12.20 -10.30
C GLU A 219 -8.92 12.39 -8.78
N ILE A 220 -7.76 12.26 -8.12
CA ILE A 220 -7.64 12.42 -6.66
C ILE A 220 -7.99 13.84 -6.22
N GLN A 221 -7.52 14.86 -6.95
CA GLN A 221 -7.89 16.26 -6.66
C GLN A 221 -9.40 16.50 -6.85
N THR A 222 -10.03 15.80 -7.78
CA THR A 222 -11.44 15.99 -8.14
C THR A 222 -12.39 15.23 -7.23
N ALA A 223 -11.99 14.06 -6.71
CA ALA A 223 -12.73 13.30 -5.71
C ALA A 223 -12.80 14.02 -4.33
N ASN A 224 -12.10 15.15 -4.17
CA ASN A 224 -12.13 16.03 -3.01
C ASN A 224 -12.79 17.39 -3.36
N ILE A 225 -13.77 17.37 -4.27
CA ILE A 225 -14.66 18.49 -4.65
C ILE A 225 -16.10 18.06 -4.42
#